data_AF-A0A0M8MF84-F1
#
_entry.id   AF-A0A0M8MF84-F1
#
_cell.length_a   1.000
_cell.length_b   1.000
_cell.length_c   1.000
_cell.angle_alpha   90.00
_cell.angle_beta   90.00
_cell.angle_gamma   90.00
#
_symmetry.space_group_name_H-M   'P 1'
#
loop_
_entity.id
_entity.type
_entity.pdbx_description
1 polymer ?
#
loop_
_entity_poly.entity_id
_entity_poly.type
_entity_poly.pdbx_seq_one_letter_code
_entity_poly.pdbx_strand_id
1 'polypeptide(L)' 'MLAFLYYPGIEVDDPSYSLAEDIDWCLARLGDVSNLERERMRALFARAITDPTATREELFTALVKLDGVLDVDRHE' A
#
# COMPACT_ATOMS: atom_id res chain seq x y z
N MET A 1 -13.28 -3.20 5.08
CA MET A 1 -11.93 -2.87 4.59
C MET A 1 -11.77 -3.47 3.21
N LEU A 2 -11.56 -2.62 2.20
CA LEU A 2 -11.67 -2.98 0.78
C LEU A 2 -10.38 -2.66 0.01
N ALA A 3 -9.23 -2.60 0.68
CA ALA A 3 -7.95 -2.11 0.15
C ALA A 3 -7.51 -2.67 -1.23
N PHE A 4 -8.04 -3.79 -1.71
CA PHE A 4 -7.76 -4.28 -3.06
C PHE A 4 -9.01 -4.67 -3.87
N LEU A 5 -10.21 -4.27 -3.44
CA LEU A 5 -11.42 -4.39 -4.24
C LEU A 5 -11.62 -3.08 -5.00
N TYR A 6 -11.51 -3.15 -6.33
CA TYR A 6 -11.75 -1.98 -7.17
C TYR A 6 -13.24 -1.62 -7.10
N TYR A 7 -13.56 -0.55 -6.37
CA TYR A 7 -14.91 0.01 -6.33
C TYR A 7 -14.84 1.50 -6.70
N PRO A 8 -14.90 1.83 -8.00
CA PRO A 8 -14.93 3.23 -8.44
C PRO A 8 -16.20 3.90 -7.90
N GLY A 9 -16.03 5.07 -7.29
CA GLY A 9 -17.15 5.84 -6.72
C GLY A 9 -17.51 5.48 -5.27
N ILE A 10 -16.77 4.60 -4.60
CA ILE A 10 -17.02 4.26 -3.19
C ILE A 10 -17.05 5.47 -2.26
N GLU A 11 -16.24 6.50 -2.50
CA GLU A 11 -16.27 7.76 -1.73
C GLU A 11 -17.58 8.54 -1.88
N VAL A 12 -18.32 8.30 -2.97
CA VAL A 12 -19.64 8.90 -3.23
C VAL A 12 -20.76 8.03 -2.63
N ASP A 13 -20.61 6.71 -2.74
CA ASP A 13 -21.61 5.73 -2.30
C ASP A 13 -21.58 5.49 -0.78
N ASP A 14 -20.40 5.62 -0.17
CA ASP A 14 -20.16 5.43 1.26
C ASP A 14 -19.35 6.61 1.84
N PRO A 15 -20.01 7.61 2.47
CA PRO A 15 -19.32 8.75 3.07
C PRO A 15 -18.49 8.38 4.31
N SER A 16 -18.64 7.16 4.83
CA SER A 16 -17.79 6.64 5.91
C SER A 16 -16.51 5.98 5.39
N TYR A 17 -16.41 5.75 4.08
CA TYR A 17 -15.19 5.24 3.47
C TYR A 17 -14.04 6.24 3.58
N SER A 18 -12.88 5.74 4.02
CA SER A 18 -11.65 6.52 4.11
C SER A 18 -10.52 5.76 3.42
N LEU A 19 -10.08 6.28 2.27
CA LEU A 19 -8.88 5.79 1.60
C LEU A 19 -7.65 5.85 2.51
N ALA A 20 -7.58 6.87 3.38
CA ALA A 20 -6.49 7.02 4.33
C ALA A 20 -6.43 5.88 5.35
N GLU A 21 -7.58 5.37 5.80
CA GLU A 21 -7.63 4.22 6.73
C GLU A 21 -7.14 2.93 6.07
N ASP A 22 -7.51 2.68 4.81
CA ASP A 22 -7.00 1.53 4.05
C ASP A 22 -5.46 1.63 3.85
N ILE A 23 -4.97 2.83 3.53
CA ILE A 23 -3.52 3.10 3.39
C ILE A 23 -2.79 2.88 4.70
N ASP A 24 -3.27 3.46 5.80
CA ASP A 24 -2.62 3.36 7.10
C ASP A 24 -2.63 1.91 7.62
N TRP A 25 -3.71 1.16 7.37
CA TRP A 25 -3.78 -0.27 7.66
C TRP A 25 -2.76 -1.10 6.87
N CYS A 26 -2.52 -0.75 5.61
CA CYS A 26 -1.49 -1.37 4.77
C CYS A 26 -0.08 -1.02 5.27
N LEU A 27 0.19 0.25 5.58
CA LEU A 27 1.48 0.70 6.10
C LEU A 27 1.82 0.09 7.46
N ALA A 28 0.83 -0.13 8.33
CA ALA A 28 1.02 -0.80 9.61
C ALA A 28 1.55 -2.24 9.47
N ARG A 29 1.32 -2.89 8.31
CA ARG A 29 1.75 -4.27 8.03
C ARG A 29 3.16 -4.39 7.47
N LEU A 30 3.73 -3.29 6.99
CA LEU A 30 5.12 -3.30 6.51
C LEU A 30 6.12 -3.49 7.65
N GLY A 31 5.71 -3.30 8.91
CA GLY A 31 6.59 -3.37 10.06
C GLY A 31 7.50 -2.15 10.16
N ASP A 32 8.72 -2.38 10.62
CA ASP A 32 9.73 -1.33 10.77
C ASP A 32 10.44 -1.12 9.44
N VAL A 33 10.14 -0.01 8.79
CA VAL A 33 10.71 0.41 7.50
C VAL A 33 11.12 1.85 7.62
N SER A 34 12.13 2.25 6.86
CA SER A 34 12.61 3.63 6.87
C SER A 34 11.47 4.62 6.53
N ASN A 35 11.52 5.84 7.07
CA ASN A 35 10.52 6.87 6.75
C ASN A 35 10.42 7.15 5.23
N LEU A 36 11.55 7.03 4.52
CA LEU A 36 11.60 7.20 3.07
C LEU A 36 10.82 6.10 2.34
N GLU A 37 11.00 4.84 2.75
CA GLU A 37 10.26 3.71 2.18
C GLU A 37 8.79 3.75 2.55
N ARG A 38 8.47 4.12 3.80
CA ARG A 38 7.10 4.30 4.27
C ARG A 38 6.34 5.29 3.40
N GLU A 39 6.93 6.45 3.09
CA GLU A 39 6.29 7.46 2.24
C GLU A 39 6.16 6.98 0.79
N ARG A 40 7.18 6.30 0.27
CA ARG A 40 7.11 5.70 -1.07
C ARG A 40 5.99 4.66 -1.17
N MET A 41 5.87 3.79 -0.17
CA MET A 41 4.85 2.76 -0.12
C MET A 41 3.45 3.36 0.05
N ARG A 42 3.32 4.47 0.78
CA ARG A 42 2.07 5.23 0.92
C ARG A 42 1.50 5.63 -0.44
N ALA A 43 2.35 6.21 -1.29
CA ALA A 43 1.96 6.64 -2.64
C ALA A 43 1.57 5.45 -3.53
N LEU A 44 2.28 4.33 -3.42
CA LEU A 44 1.97 3.11 -4.19
C LEU A 44 0.66 2.46 -3.76
N PHE A 45 0.40 2.39 -2.44
CA PHE A 45 -0.89 1.89 -1.94
C PHE A 45 -2.04 2.78 -2.40
N ALA A 46 -1.93 4.10 -2.27
CA ALA A 46 -2.96 5.03 -2.75
C ALA A 46 -3.31 4.75 -4.22
N ARG A 47 -2.29 4.69 -5.10
CA ARG A 47 -2.49 4.43 -6.53
C ARG A 47 -3.06 3.04 -6.81
N ALA A 48 -2.61 2.00 -6.10
CA ALA A 48 -3.09 0.63 -6.31
C ALA A 48 -4.50 0.37 -5.76
N ILE A 49 -4.94 1.14 -4.76
CA ILE A 49 -6.32 1.12 -4.26
C ILE A 49 -7.24 1.84 -5.27
N THR A 50 -6.84 3.03 -5.74
CA THR A 50 -7.69 3.86 -6.61
C THR A 50 -7.69 3.42 -8.08
N ASP A 51 -6.55 3.00 -8.60
CA ASP A 51 -6.37 2.46 -9.97
C ASP A 51 -5.56 1.16 -9.95
N PRO A 52 -6.21 0.05 -9.54
CA PRO A 52 -5.57 -1.23 -9.40
C PRO A 52 -5.07 -1.82 -10.72
N THR A 53 -5.75 -1.54 -11.83
CA THR A 53 -5.40 -2.06 -13.16
C THR A 53 -4.09 -1.50 -13.68
N ALA A 54 -3.79 -0.23 -13.38
CA ALA A 54 -2.53 0.39 -13.81
C ALA A 54 -1.36 0.14 -12.84
N THR A 55 -1.65 -0.11 -11.55
CA THR A 55 -0.63 0.12 -10.51
C THR A 55 -0.28 -1.09 -9.63
N ARG A 56 -1.01 -2.20 -9.73
CA ARG A 56 -0.76 -3.38 -8.88
C ARG A 56 0.61 -4.02 -9.12
N GLU A 57 1.04 -4.14 -10.38
CA GLU A 57 2.34 -4.74 -10.70
C GLU A 57 3.51 -3.93 -10.12
N GLU A 58 3.42 -2.60 -10.18
CA GLU A 58 4.40 -1.69 -9.59
C GLU A 58 4.45 -1.84 -8.06
N LEU A 59 3.28 -1.91 -7.41
CA LEU A 59 3.18 -2.14 -5.97
C LEU A 59 3.78 -3.50 -5.57
N PHE A 60 3.44 -4.58 -6.27
CA PHE A 60 4.00 -5.90 -6.00
C PHE A 60 5.51 -5.93 -6.18
N THR A 61 6.01 -5.33 -7.25
CA THR A 61 7.46 -5.21 -7.49
C THR A 61 8.14 -4.44 -6.36
N ALA A 62 7.52 -3.37 -5.86
CA ALA A 62 8.06 -2.60 -4.73
C ALA A 62 8.06 -3.41 -3.43
N LEU A 63 6.98 -4.16 -3.14
CA LEU A 63 6.89 -5.04 -1.98
C LEU A 63 7.96 -6.15 -2.01
N VAL A 64 8.17 -6.79 -3.15
CA VAL A 64 9.21 -7.82 -3.30
C VAL A 64 10.61 -7.24 -3.11
N LYS A 65 10.87 -6.03 -3.63
CA LYS A 65 12.14 -5.34 -3.40
C LYS A 65 12.34 -4.98 -1.94
N LEU A 66 11.28 -4.51 -1.28
CA LEU A 66 11.31 -4.18 0.14
C LEU A 66 11.54 -5.43 1.00
N ASP A 67 10.86 -6.53 0.72
CA ASP A 67 11.07 -7.82 1.39
C ASP A 67 12.50 -8.35 1.20
N GLY A 68 13.03 -8.26 -0.02
CA GLY A 68 14.43 -8.58 -0.30
C GLY A 68 15.44 -7.67 0.39
N VAL A 69 15.07 -6.42 0.74
CA VAL A 69 15.88 -5.54 1.59
C VAL A 69 15.79 -6.00 3.05
N LEU A 70 14.60 -6.37 3.52
CA LEU A 70 14.37 -6.88 4.87
C LEU A 70 15.08 -8.22 5.15
N ASP A 71 15.30 -9.06 4.13
CA ASP A 71 16.06 -10.32 4.26
C ASP A 71 17.57 -10.08 4.47
N VAL A 72 18.13 -9.03 3.87
CA VAL A 72 19.55 -8.66 4.05
C VAL A 72 19.82 -8.12 5.47
N ASP A 73 18.88 -7.38 6.05
CA ASP A 73 18.99 -6.82 7.41
C ASP A 73 18.67 -7.83 8.53
N ARG A 74 18.09 -9.00 8.22
CA ARG A 74 17.75 -10.02 9.23
C ARG A 74 18.88 -11.01 9.55
N HIS A 75 20.06 -10.78 8.98
CA HIS A 75 21.26 -11.60 9.10
C HIS A 75 22.37 -10.89 9.90
N GLU A 76 22.09 -10.44 11.13
CA GLU A 76 23.13 -10.08 12.12
C GLU A 76 22.79 -10.60 13.53
#